data_AF-A0AAV8YWN1-F1
#
_entry.id   AF-A0AAV8YWN1-F1
#
_cell.length_a   1.000
_cell.length_b   1.000
_cell.length_c   1.000
_cell.angle_alpha   90.00
_cell.angle_beta   90.00
_cell.angle_gamma   90.00
#
_symmetry.space_group_name_H-M   'P 1'
#
loop_
_entity.id
_entity.type
_entity.pdbx_description
1 polymer ?
#
loop_
_entity_poly.entity_id
_entity_poly.type
_entity_poly.pdbx_seq_one_letter_code
_entity_poly.pdbx_strand_id
1 'polypeptide(L)'
;MVYAVKFQENLLRTMLQIENTFFELGRTCRRNCLIICDRGAMDASAFIAKDQWEAIMKENSWNSVELRDNRYNQIIHMVSAAKGAEEYYSTEDHNCRSEGVELARELDSKAAAAWVGHPYFDVIDNSTDFEGKIRRMIGSVCHKIGLDTGDRLLKNSRKYKFLVEGPLPDDSVFPPFQDFEVVHNYLQSNSPNQVRLRKRGQKGHYSYIHTVRRQNQPGGQVIEVKTQITHRDYINLLTQKDNSHFTIFKKRRCFIDNNQYFQLDIYQQPSHPSN
;
A
#
# COMPACT_ATOMS: atom_id res chain seq x y z
N MET A 1 -1.72 -35.39 -2.46
CA MET A 1 -0.37 -34.98 -2.93
C MET A 1 -0.36 -34.62 -4.42
N VAL A 2 -0.77 -35.49 -5.35
CA VAL A 2 -0.74 -35.22 -6.81
C VAL A 2 -1.47 -33.92 -7.22
N TYR A 3 -2.64 -33.66 -6.64
CA TYR A 3 -3.43 -32.44 -6.93
C TYR A 3 -2.71 -31.14 -6.54
N ALA A 4 -1.95 -31.14 -5.44
CA ALA A 4 -1.25 -29.95 -4.96
C ALA A 4 -0.07 -29.58 -5.88
N VAL A 5 0.69 -30.58 -6.33
CA VAL A 5 1.81 -30.38 -7.28
C VAL A 5 1.27 -29.86 -8.61
N LYS A 6 0.21 -30.49 -9.15
CA LYS A 6 -0.37 -30.05 -10.41
C LYS A 6 -1.01 -28.67 -10.32
N PHE A 7 -1.59 -28.32 -9.17
CA PHE A 7 -2.09 -26.98 -8.91
C PHE A 7 -0.96 -25.95 -8.95
N GLN A 8 0.14 -26.19 -8.23
CA GLN A 8 1.30 -25.28 -8.19
C GLN A 8 1.97 -25.12 -9.56
N GLU A 9 2.08 -26.21 -10.34
CA GLU A 9 2.57 -26.13 -11.71
C GLU A 9 1.68 -25.22 -12.58
N ASN A 10 0.36 -25.42 -12.56
CA ASN A 10 -0.55 -24.60 -13.36
C ASN A 10 -0.58 -23.14 -12.89
N LEU A 11 -0.50 -22.91 -11.59
CA LEU A 11 -0.39 -21.58 -11.01
C LEU A 11 0.88 -20.88 -11.52
N LEU A 12 2.02 -21.56 -11.48
CA LEU A 12 3.29 -21.03 -11.98
C LEU A 12 3.22 -20.73 -13.48
N ARG A 13 2.70 -21.66 -14.31
CA ARG A 13 2.49 -21.41 -15.75
C ARG A 13 1.63 -20.15 -16.00
N THR A 14 0.58 -19.98 -15.21
CA THR A 14 -0.33 -18.82 -15.31
C THR A 14 0.39 -17.53 -14.92
N MET A 15 1.13 -17.52 -13.80
CA MET A 15 1.93 -16.37 -13.37
C MET A 15 2.94 -15.97 -14.45
N LEU A 16 3.67 -16.94 -15.02
CA LEU A 16 4.65 -16.68 -16.07
C LEU A 16 4.01 -16.05 -17.31
N GLN A 17 2.82 -16.52 -17.70
CA GLN A 17 2.09 -15.96 -18.84
C GLN A 17 1.62 -14.51 -18.60
N ILE A 18 1.08 -14.23 -17.40
CA ILE A 18 0.65 -12.88 -17.02
C ILE A 18 1.85 -11.93 -17.04
N GLU A 19 2.95 -12.32 -16.40
CA GLU A 19 4.18 -11.54 -16.37
C GLU A 19 4.75 -11.31 -17.78
N ASN A 20 4.79 -12.34 -18.63
CA ASN A 20 5.26 -12.19 -20.01
C ASN A 20 4.43 -11.16 -20.78
N THR A 21 3.11 -11.15 -20.59
CA THR A 21 2.20 -10.17 -21.20
C THR A 21 2.58 -8.74 -20.77
N PHE A 22 2.84 -8.53 -19.48
CA PHE A 22 3.26 -7.22 -18.97
C PHE A 22 4.68 -6.84 -19.41
N PHE A 23 5.61 -7.80 -19.49
CA PHE A 23 6.96 -7.55 -20.00
C PHE A 23 6.96 -7.16 -21.48
N GLU A 24 6.13 -7.82 -22.30
CA GLU A 24 5.93 -7.44 -23.69
C GLU A 24 5.34 -6.03 -23.82
N LEU A 25 4.30 -5.72 -23.04
CA LEU A 25 3.74 -4.37 -23.00
C LEU A 25 4.79 -3.34 -22.55
N GLY A 26 5.59 -3.66 -21.55
CA GLY A 26 6.68 -2.82 -21.05
C GLY A 26 7.71 -2.51 -22.12
N ARG A 27 8.08 -3.50 -22.96
CA ARG A 27 8.99 -3.30 -24.11
C ARG A 27 8.45 -2.37 -25.17
N THR A 28 7.12 -2.26 -25.31
CA THR A 28 6.49 -1.30 -26.25
C THR A 28 6.36 0.12 -25.68
N CYS A 29 6.62 0.30 -24.39
CA CYS A 29 6.49 1.60 -23.74
C CYS A 29 7.63 2.54 -24.17
N ARG A 30 7.29 3.77 -24.58
CA ARG A 30 8.27 4.81 -24.98
C ARG A 30 8.87 5.58 -23.80
N ARG A 31 8.47 5.24 -22.57
CA ARG A 31 8.90 5.91 -21.33
C ARG A 31 9.44 4.86 -20.37
N ASN A 32 10.18 5.31 -19.36
CA ASN A 32 10.61 4.46 -18.26
C ASN A 32 9.40 3.73 -17.66
N CYS A 33 9.47 2.40 -17.63
CA CYS A 33 8.41 1.52 -17.17
C CYS A 33 8.94 0.66 -16.04
N LEU A 34 8.31 0.75 -14.87
CA LEU A 34 8.56 -0.15 -13.74
C LEU A 34 7.42 -1.16 -13.68
N ILE A 35 7.76 -2.45 -13.69
CA ILE A 35 6.82 -3.54 -13.54
C ILE A 35 7.04 -4.15 -12.16
N ILE A 36 5.98 -4.20 -11.36
CA ILE A 36 6.00 -4.76 -10.01
C ILE A 36 5.18 -6.05 -10.04
N CYS A 37 5.83 -7.16 -9.75
CA CYS A 37 5.16 -8.45 -9.60
C CYS A 37 4.77 -8.63 -8.13
N ASP A 38 3.47 -8.81 -7.86
CA ASP A 38 2.99 -9.27 -6.56
C ASP A 38 3.12 -10.80 -6.54
N ARG A 39 4.12 -11.27 -5.79
CA ARG A 39 4.69 -12.64 -5.86
C ARG A 39 5.51 -12.90 -7.12
N GLY A 40 6.36 -13.91 -7.06
CA GLY A 40 7.19 -14.33 -8.19
C GLY A 40 7.31 -15.84 -8.35
N ALA A 41 7.92 -16.26 -9.45
CA ALA A 41 7.98 -17.65 -9.91
C ALA A 41 8.52 -18.63 -8.86
N MET A 42 9.50 -18.20 -8.05
CA MET A 42 10.12 -19.06 -7.05
C MET A 42 9.22 -19.29 -5.82
N ASP A 43 8.21 -18.45 -5.58
CA ASP A 43 7.33 -18.59 -4.40
C ASP A 43 6.61 -19.94 -4.36
N ALA A 44 6.29 -20.50 -5.54
CA ALA A 44 5.66 -21.82 -5.64
C ALA A 44 6.52 -22.93 -4.99
N SER A 45 7.84 -22.81 -5.01
CA SER A 45 8.77 -23.76 -4.38
C SER A 45 8.66 -23.80 -2.86
N ALA A 46 8.13 -22.74 -2.22
CA ALA A 46 7.92 -22.70 -0.78
C ALA A 46 6.75 -23.59 -0.31
N PHE A 47 5.84 -23.98 -1.22
CA PHE A 47 4.61 -24.70 -0.90
C PHE A 47 4.66 -26.21 -1.22
N ILE A 48 5.73 -26.70 -1.85
CA ILE A 48 5.89 -28.11 -2.23
C ILE A 48 7.25 -28.64 -1.80
N ALA A 49 7.38 -29.97 -1.77
CA ALA A 49 8.67 -30.59 -1.46
C ALA A 49 9.68 -30.36 -2.60
N LYS A 50 10.98 -30.35 -2.25
CA LYS A 50 12.06 -30.00 -3.18
C LYS A 50 12.13 -30.94 -4.39
N ASP A 51 11.93 -32.24 -4.18
CA ASP A 51 11.86 -33.26 -5.23
C ASP A 51 10.71 -33.01 -6.21
N GLN A 52 9.55 -32.57 -5.70
CA GLN A 52 8.40 -32.20 -6.52
C GLN A 52 8.66 -30.93 -7.33
N TRP A 53 9.33 -29.94 -6.74
CA TRP A 53 9.76 -28.74 -7.45
C TRP A 53 10.74 -29.08 -8.58
N GLU A 54 11.74 -29.91 -8.31
CA GLU A 54 12.70 -30.37 -9.32
C GLU A 54 12.00 -31.14 -10.46
N ALA A 55 10.99 -31.96 -10.14
CA ALA A 55 10.17 -32.63 -11.14
C ALA A 55 9.39 -31.63 -12.02
N ILE A 56 8.71 -30.65 -11.42
CA ILE A 56 8.01 -29.58 -12.17
C ILE A 56 8.97 -28.86 -13.12
N MET A 57 10.14 -28.44 -12.60
CA MET A 57 11.15 -27.74 -13.39
C MET A 57 11.60 -28.56 -14.59
N LYS A 58 11.88 -29.86 -14.37
CA LYS A 58 12.30 -30.78 -15.42
C LYS A 58 11.22 -31.02 -16.47
N GLU A 59 9.99 -31.32 -16.05
CA GLU A 59 8.85 -31.56 -16.96
C GLU A 59 8.53 -30.35 -17.83
N ASN A 60 8.76 -29.15 -17.29
CA ASN A 60 8.50 -27.90 -17.99
C ASN A 60 9.71 -27.37 -18.78
N SER A 61 10.86 -28.07 -18.72
CA SER A 61 12.13 -27.58 -19.28
C SER A 61 12.52 -26.19 -18.77
N TRP A 62 12.19 -25.90 -17.51
CA TRP A 62 12.61 -24.69 -16.82
C TRP A 62 13.91 -24.92 -16.07
N ASN A 63 14.64 -23.84 -15.81
CA ASN A 63 15.81 -23.85 -14.96
C ASN A 63 15.78 -22.68 -13.98
N SER A 64 16.40 -22.88 -12.82
CA SER A 64 16.32 -21.91 -11.73
C SER A 64 17.02 -20.59 -12.06
N VAL A 65 18.06 -20.58 -12.93
CA VAL A 65 18.75 -19.34 -13.30
C VAL A 65 17.82 -18.45 -14.13
N GLU A 66 17.11 -19.02 -15.09
CA GLU A 66 16.12 -18.27 -15.88
C GLU A 66 14.96 -17.78 -15.02
N LEU A 67 14.39 -18.63 -14.16
CA LEU A 67 13.23 -18.25 -13.34
C LEU A 67 13.60 -17.30 -12.20
N ARG A 68 14.74 -17.49 -11.54
CA ARG A 68 15.18 -16.68 -10.41
C ARG A 68 15.90 -15.42 -10.89
N ASP A 69 16.99 -15.59 -11.65
CA ASP A 69 17.99 -14.53 -11.87
C ASP A 69 17.70 -13.66 -13.10
N ASN A 70 17.39 -14.28 -14.24
CA ASN A 70 17.24 -13.53 -15.50
C ASN A 70 15.87 -12.87 -15.63
N ARG A 71 14.86 -13.40 -14.93
CA ARG A 71 13.49 -12.92 -15.03
C ARG A 71 13.20 -11.67 -14.19
N TYR A 72 13.83 -11.55 -13.02
CA TYR A 72 13.56 -10.46 -12.09
C TYR A 72 14.82 -9.60 -11.92
N ASN A 73 14.68 -8.27 -12.07
CA ASN A 73 15.83 -7.39 -11.88
C ASN A 73 16.20 -7.19 -10.39
N GLN A 74 15.21 -7.40 -9.51
CA GLN A 74 15.33 -7.24 -8.06
C GLN A 74 14.20 -8.03 -7.39
N ILE A 75 14.51 -8.61 -6.23
CA ILE A 75 13.54 -9.25 -5.35
C ILE A 75 13.50 -8.47 -4.04
N ILE A 76 12.30 -8.08 -3.61
CA ILE A 76 12.07 -7.42 -2.32
C ILE A 76 11.26 -8.36 -1.43
N HIS A 77 11.87 -8.88 -0.36
CA HIS A 77 11.16 -9.65 0.66
C HIS A 77 10.69 -8.72 1.78
N MET A 78 9.39 -8.47 1.84
CA MET A 78 8.77 -7.73 2.94
C MET A 78 8.46 -8.69 4.09
N VAL A 79 9.28 -8.67 5.15
CA VAL A 79 9.13 -9.61 6.29
C VAL A 79 7.75 -9.50 6.93
N SER A 80 7.05 -10.62 7.11
CA SER A 80 5.73 -10.66 7.74
C SER A 80 5.71 -9.98 9.11
N ALA A 81 4.60 -9.32 9.47
CA ALA A 81 4.40 -8.76 10.81
C ALA A 81 4.52 -9.85 11.91
N ALA A 82 4.31 -11.11 11.56
CA ALA A 82 4.54 -12.24 12.46
C ALA A 82 5.99 -12.36 12.97
N LYS A 83 6.96 -11.62 12.41
CA LYS A 83 8.36 -11.58 12.89
C LYS A 83 8.78 -10.18 13.32
N GLY A 84 8.84 -9.92 14.62
CA GLY A 84 9.32 -8.65 15.17
C GLY A 84 8.32 -7.48 15.09
N ALA A 85 7.05 -7.77 14.80
CA ALA A 85 5.93 -6.83 14.80
C ALA A 85 4.62 -7.55 15.12
N GLU A 86 4.68 -8.58 15.97
CA GLU A 86 3.61 -9.55 16.23
C GLU A 86 2.34 -8.90 16.76
N GLU A 87 2.47 -7.79 17.48
CA GLU A 87 1.36 -6.96 17.98
C GLU A 87 0.46 -6.39 16.85
N TYR A 88 0.96 -6.37 15.61
CA TYR A 88 0.23 -5.95 14.41
C TYR A 88 -0.21 -7.12 13.52
N TYR A 89 0.08 -8.36 13.91
CA TYR A 89 -0.37 -9.55 13.18
C TYR A 89 -1.76 -9.96 13.65
N SER A 90 -2.76 -9.82 12.77
CA SER A 90 -4.14 -10.21 13.04
C SER A 90 -4.70 -11.10 11.92
N THR A 91 -5.45 -12.12 12.32
CA THR A 91 -6.23 -13.02 11.48
C THR A 91 -7.72 -12.65 11.44
N GLU A 92 -8.18 -11.76 12.34
CA GLU A 92 -9.61 -11.53 12.61
C GLU A 92 -10.36 -10.77 11.49
N ASP A 93 -9.67 -9.98 10.66
CA ASP A 93 -10.28 -9.19 9.57
C ASP A 93 -9.89 -9.65 8.15
N HIS A 94 -9.17 -10.77 8.02
CA HIS A 94 -8.65 -11.23 6.74
C HIS A 94 -9.20 -12.61 6.37
N ASN A 95 -10.24 -12.66 5.53
CA ASN A 95 -10.80 -13.90 4.96
C ASN A 95 -9.77 -14.79 4.21
N CYS A 96 -8.56 -14.30 3.95
CA CYS A 96 -7.48 -15.04 3.28
C CYS A 96 -6.34 -15.49 4.21
N ARG A 97 -6.37 -15.17 5.51
CA ARG A 97 -5.32 -15.55 6.47
C ARG A 97 -5.91 -16.37 7.60
N SER A 98 -5.66 -17.67 7.57
CA SER A 98 -6.11 -18.63 8.58
C SER A 98 -4.97 -19.10 9.49
N GLU A 99 -3.73 -18.81 9.13
CA GLU A 99 -2.54 -19.26 9.83
C GLU A 99 -2.24 -18.42 11.09
N GLY A 100 -1.96 -19.12 12.20
CA GLY A 100 -1.45 -18.52 13.43
C GLY A 100 -0.05 -17.92 13.25
N VAL A 101 0.40 -17.13 14.24
CA VAL A 101 1.66 -16.38 14.19
C VAL A 101 2.85 -17.30 13.88
N GLU A 102 2.94 -18.46 14.51
CA GLU A 102 4.04 -19.41 14.36
C GLU A 102 4.13 -19.95 12.93
N LEU A 103 3.00 -20.37 12.37
CA LEU A 103 2.93 -20.86 10.99
C LEU A 103 3.24 -19.72 10.01
N ALA A 104 2.76 -18.51 10.28
CA ALA A 104 3.08 -17.34 9.46
C ALA A 104 4.58 -17.00 9.46
N ARG A 105 5.29 -17.17 10.59
CA ARG A 105 6.75 -17.04 10.66
C ARG A 105 7.44 -18.08 9.80
N GLU A 106 6.99 -19.33 9.87
CA GLU A 106 7.57 -20.42 9.09
C GLU A 106 7.38 -20.19 7.58
N LEU A 107 6.16 -19.82 7.17
CA LEU A 107 5.85 -19.51 5.77
C LEU A 107 6.66 -18.32 5.25
N ASP A 108 6.84 -17.27 6.06
CA ASP A 108 7.70 -16.14 5.70
C ASP A 108 9.16 -16.57 5.51
N SER A 109 9.69 -17.45 6.37
CA SER A 109 11.04 -18.01 6.20
C SER A 109 11.17 -18.82 4.92
N LYS A 110 10.17 -19.66 4.60
CA LYS A 110 10.15 -20.49 3.40
C LYS A 110 10.07 -19.65 2.13
N ALA A 111 9.24 -18.61 2.12
CA ALA A 111 9.14 -17.66 1.02
C ALA A 111 10.47 -16.93 0.78
N ALA A 112 11.12 -16.42 1.83
CA ALA A 112 12.44 -15.81 1.69
C ALA A 112 13.50 -16.81 1.18
N ALA A 113 13.48 -18.05 1.70
CA ALA A 113 14.41 -19.10 1.31
C ALA A 113 14.30 -19.49 -0.18
N ALA A 114 13.10 -19.41 -0.76
CA ALA A 114 12.87 -19.70 -2.18
C ALA A 114 13.67 -18.80 -3.13
N TRP A 115 14.02 -17.59 -2.69
CA TRP A 115 14.78 -16.61 -3.46
C TRP A 115 16.27 -16.57 -3.16
N VAL A 116 16.76 -17.40 -2.23
CA VAL A 116 18.18 -17.45 -1.89
C VAL A 116 19.01 -17.77 -3.13
N GLY A 117 20.05 -16.96 -3.34
CA GLY A 117 20.95 -17.01 -4.48
C GLY A 117 20.60 -16.07 -5.63
N HIS A 118 19.47 -15.35 -5.58
CA HIS A 118 19.24 -14.23 -6.50
C HIS A 118 20.29 -13.13 -6.28
N PRO A 119 20.92 -12.57 -7.33
CA PRO A 119 22.00 -11.59 -7.18
C PRO A 119 21.55 -10.26 -6.52
N TYR A 120 20.26 -9.94 -6.59
CA TYR A 120 19.70 -8.69 -6.06
C TYR A 120 18.48 -8.99 -5.20
N PHE A 121 18.71 -9.39 -3.95
CA PHE A 121 17.69 -9.76 -2.99
C PHE A 121 17.75 -8.87 -1.75
N ASP A 122 16.74 -8.04 -1.55
CA ASP A 122 16.63 -7.13 -0.43
C ASP A 122 15.58 -7.62 0.56
N VAL A 123 15.95 -7.70 1.84
CA VAL A 123 15.04 -8.08 2.92
C VAL A 123 14.67 -6.84 3.74
N ILE A 124 13.40 -6.53 3.81
CA ILE A 124 12.88 -5.38 4.56
C ILE A 124 12.18 -5.89 5.83
N ASP A 125 12.92 -5.85 6.95
CA ASP A 125 12.47 -6.32 8.27
C ASP A 125 11.45 -5.38 8.95
N ASN A 126 11.06 -5.70 10.18
CA ASN A 126 10.16 -4.88 11.00
C ASN A 126 10.89 -4.01 12.05
N SER A 127 12.17 -3.67 11.84
CA SER A 127 12.96 -2.85 12.79
C SER A 127 12.50 -1.39 12.93
N THR A 128 11.57 -0.94 12.09
CA THR A 128 10.99 0.39 12.10
C THR A 128 9.47 0.30 12.10
N ASP A 129 8.79 1.40 12.38
CA ASP A 129 7.35 1.52 12.15
C ASP A 129 6.98 1.25 10.68
N PHE A 130 5.69 1.03 10.42
CA PHE A 130 5.18 0.69 9.10
C PHE A 130 5.61 1.70 8.02
N GLU A 131 5.54 2.99 8.32
CA GLU A 131 5.97 4.05 7.40
C GLU A 131 7.48 4.00 7.13
N GLY A 132 8.30 3.82 8.16
CA GLY A 132 9.74 3.63 8.01
C GLY A 132 10.08 2.38 7.19
N LYS A 133 9.30 1.32 7.34
CA LYS A 133 9.47 0.07 6.57
C LYS A 133 9.19 0.30 5.09
N ILE A 134 8.08 0.97 4.78
CA ILE A 134 7.73 1.34 3.40
C ILE A 134 8.79 2.27 2.79
N ARG A 135 9.29 3.26 3.54
CA ARG A 135 10.37 4.14 3.06
C ARG A 135 11.65 3.38 2.73
N ARG A 136 12.06 2.43 3.57
CA ARG A 136 13.23 1.57 3.30
C ARG A 136 13.03 0.71 2.06
N MET A 137 11.84 0.13 1.88
CA MET A 137 11.50 -0.60 0.66
C MET A 137 11.61 0.29 -0.58
N ILE A 138 10.98 1.47 -0.57
CA ILE A 138 11.03 2.42 -1.71
C ILE A 138 12.48 2.85 -1.97
N GLY A 139 13.25 3.10 -0.91
CA GLY A 139 14.67 3.45 -1.01
C GLY A 139 15.50 2.37 -1.68
N SER A 140 15.29 1.10 -1.33
CA SER A 140 15.96 -0.05 -1.96
C SER A 140 15.62 -0.15 -3.45
N VAL A 141 14.35 0.01 -3.82
CA VAL A 141 13.93 0.02 -5.24
C VAL A 141 14.56 1.19 -5.98
N CYS A 142 14.45 2.42 -5.46
CA CYS A 142 15.00 3.62 -6.08
C CYS A 142 16.52 3.54 -6.27
N HIS A 143 17.25 3.05 -5.27
CA HIS A 143 18.70 2.83 -5.37
C HIS A 143 19.03 1.88 -6.53
N LYS A 144 18.29 0.77 -6.64
CA LYS A 144 18.51 -0.23 -7.69
C LYS A 144 18.28 0.30 -9.10
N ILE A 145 17.26 1.14 -9.30
CA ILE A 145 16.93 1.74 -10.60
C ILE A 145 17.65 3.07 -10.87
N GLY A 146 18.49 3.53 -9.95
CA GLY A 146 19.25 4.78 -10.09
C GLY A 146 18.41 6.05 -9.98
N LEU A 147 17.27 6.00 -9.29
CA LEU A 147 16.47 7.20 -9.02
C LEU A 147 16.99 7.91 -7.77
N ASP A 148 17.41 9.17 -7.93
CA ASP A 148 17.70 10.04 -6.80
C ASP A 148 16.39 10.43 -6.11
N THR A 149 16.33 10.13 -4.82
CA THR A 149 15.15 10.37 -3.98
C THR A 149 15.26 11.69 -3.21
N GLY A 150 16.42 12.37 -3.30
CA GLY A 150 16.69 13.60 -2.58
C GLY A 150 16.40 13.47 -1.09
N ASP A 151 15.68 14.44 -0.55
CA ASP A 151 15.25 14.46 0.84
C ASP A 151 13.94 13.70 1.09
N ARG A 152 13.23 13.26 0.04
CA ARG A 152 11.84 12.79 0.13
C ARG A 152 11.67 11.52 0.97
N LEU A 153 12.66 10.64 0.95
CA LEU A 153 12.67 9.39 1.74
C LEU A 153 13.44 9.50 3.05
N LEU A 154 14.05 10.65 3.35
CA LEU A 154 14.77 10.81 4.60
C LEU A 154 13.82 10.61 5.80
N LYS A 155 14.35 10.08 6.90
CA LYS A 155 13.58 9.88 8.14
C LYS A 155 12.96 11.20 8.65
N ASN A 156 13.57 12.33 8.38
CA ASN A 156 13.08 13.67 8.74
C ASN A 156 12.13 14.30 7.71
N SER A 157 11.86 13.65 6.57
CA SER A 157 10.80 14.08 5.65
C SER A 157 9.46 14.02 6.37
N ARG A 158 8.94 15.19 6.71
CA ARG A 158 7.74 15.41 7.53
C ARG A 158 6.70 16.14 6.71
N LYS A 159 5.46 15.66 6.80
CA LYS A 159 4.32 16.45 6.34
C LYS A 159 4.05 17.54 7.36
N TYR A 160 4.39 18.78 7.04
CA TYR A 160 4.03 19.92 7.84
C TYR A 160 2.58 20.33 7.58
N LYS A 161 1.93 20.83 8.63
CA LYS A 161 0.63 21.49 8.57
C LYS A 161 0.78 22.81 9.29
N PHE A 162 0.34 23.87 8.64
CA PHE A 162 0.37 25.21 9.19
C PHE A 162 -1.05 25.72 9.28
N LEU A 163 -1.33 26.51 10.31
CA LEU A 163 -2.48 27.39 10.29
C LEU A 163 -2.16 28.54 9.33
N VAL A 164 -3.13 28.93 8.51
CA VAL A 164 -2.98 30.05 7.59
C VAL A 164 -3.68 31.24 8.23
N GLU A 165 -2.91 32.29 8.48
CA GLU A 165 -3.46 33.55 8.96
C GLU A 165 -4.34 34.17 7.88
N GLY A 166 -5.55 34.57 8.28
CA GLY A 166 -6.53 35.17 7.37
C GLY A 166 -6.40 36.69 7.32
N PRO A 167 -7.01 37.34 6.31
CA PRO A 167 -7.77 36.74 5.21
C PRO A 167 -6.86 36.08 4.16
N LEU A 168 -7.42 35.13 3.40
CA LEU A 168 -6.69 34.54 2.27
C LEU A 168 -6.41 35.61 1.21
N PRO A 169 -5.24 35.56 0.54
CA PRO A 169 -4.96 36.46 -0.57
C PRO A 169 -5.90 36.19 -1.73
N ASP A 170 -5.98 37.15 -2.65
CA ASP A 170 -6.76 37.01 -3.88
C ASP A 170 -6.29 35.80 -4.72
N ASP A 171 -7.23 35.20 -5.45
CA ASP A 171 -6.97 34.03 -6.29
C ASP A 171 -5.84 34.28 -7.32
N SER A 172 -5.66 35.52 -7.78
CA SER A 172 -4.60 35.93 -8.70
C SER A 172 -3.18 35.79 -8.16
N VAL A 173 -3.01 35.73 -6.84
CA VAL A 173 -1.70 35.55 -6.18
C VAL A 173 -1.26 34.09 -6.23
N PHE A 174 -2.19 33.15 -6.37
CA PHE A 174 -1.86 31.73 -6.37
C PHE A 174 -1.29 31.30 -7.73
N PRO A 175 -0.31 30.36 -7.75
CA PRO A 175 0.04 29.65 -8.97
C PRO A 175 -1.17 28.82 -9.45
N PRO A 176 -1.10 28.25 -10.68
CA PRO A 176 -2.19 27.41 -11.20
C PRO A 176 -2.67 26.38 -10.18
N PHE A 177 -3.96 26.45 -9.85
CA PHE A 177 -4.55 25.64 -8.79
C PHE A 177 -5.80 24.89 -9.26
N GLN A 178 -6.17 23.86 -8.49
CA GLN A 178 -7.45 23.18 -8.63
C GLN A 178 -8.17 23.11 -7.28
N ASP A 179 -9.46 23.43 -7.32
CA ASP A 179 -10.33 23.43 -6.16
C ASP A 179 -11.22 22.20 -6.14
N PHE A 180 -11.36 21.60 -4.95
CA PHE A 180 -12.18 20.43 -4.73
C PHE A 180 -13.13 20.64 -3.57
N GLU A 181 -14.37 20.23 -3.75
CA GLU A 181 -15.32 20.08 -2.65
C GLU A 181 -14.97 18.82 -1.86
N VAL A 182 -14.82 18.96 -0.55
CA VAL A 182 -14.52 17.86 0.35
C VAL A 182 -15.50 17.85 1.52
N VAL A 183 -16.14 16.71 1.72
CA VAL A 183 -17.04 16.46 2.84
C VAL A 183 -16.48 15.30 3.66
N HIS A 184 -16.36 15.47 4.97
CA HIS A 184 -16.05 14.39 5.90
C HIS A 184 -17.21 14.13 6.86
N ASN A 185 -17.48 12.84 7.08
CA ASN A 185 -18.40 12.37 8.11
C ASN A 185 -17.66 11.39 9.00
N TYR A 186 -17.82 11.51 10.32
CA TYR A 186 -17.39 10.49 11.26
C TYR A 186 -18.52 9.49 11.45
N LEU A 187 -18.18 8.22 11.51
CA LEU A 187 -19.13 7.14 11.78
C LEU A 187 -18.99 6.69 13.24
N GLN A 188 -20.03 6.04 13.75
CA GLN A 188 -19.99 5.45 15.08
C GLN A 188 -18.85 4.42 15.17
N SER A 189 -18.00 4.55 16.18
CA SER A 189 -16.93 3.60 16.47
C SER A 189 -16.57 3.61 17.95
N ASN A 190 -16.08 2.48 18.46
CA ASN A 190 -15.63 2.37 19.85
C ASN A 190 -14.29 3.11 20.01
N SER A 191 -14.18 4.00 21.00
CA SER A 191 -12.90 4.64 21.38
C SER A 191 -11.86 3.57 21.76
N PRO A 192 -10.57 3.71 21.37
CA PRO A 192 -9.93 4.85 20.67
C PRO A 192 -10.03 4.81 19.14
N ASN A 193 -10.78 3.87 18.57
CA ASN A 193 -10.89 3.73 17.12
C ASN A 193 -11.71 4.88 16.52
N GLN A 194 -11.33 5.29 15.32
CA GLN A 194 -12.03 6.34 14.57
C GLN A 194 -12.34 5.84 13.17
N VAL A 195 -13.62 5.95 12.80
CA VAL A 195 -14.07 5.66 11.44
C VAL A 195 -14.57 6.93 10.77
N ARG A 196 -14.15 7.17 9.53
CA ARG A 196 -14.60 8.34 8.75
C ARG A 196 -14.82 8.02 7.29
N LEU A 197 -15.80 8.70 6.70
CA LEU A 197 -16.02 8.77 5.27
C LEU A 197 -15.55 10.10 4.72
N ARG A 198 -14.94 10.08 3.54
CA ARG A 198 -14.59 11.27 2.76
C ARG A 198 -15.24 11.20 1.39
N LYS A 199 -16.02 12.21 1.04
CA LYS A 199 -16.43 12.52 -0.34
C LYS A 199 -15.54 13.66 -0.83
N ARG A 200 -14.88 13.50 -1.98
CA ARG A 200 -14.05 14.55 -2.59
C ARG A 200 -14.34 14.62 -4.08
N GLY A 201 -14.55 15.81 -4.63
CA GLY A 201 -14.85 15.94 -6.05
C GLY A 201 -14.85 17.36 -6.57
N GLN A 202 -15.15 17.49 -7.86
CA GLN A 202 -15.36 18.76 -8.55
C GLN A 202 -16.28 18.52 -9.74
N LYS A 203 -17.02 19.55 -10.17
CA LYS A 203 -17.90 19.50 -11.36
C LYS A 203 -18.89 18.32 -11.34
N GLY A 204 -19.46 17.99 -10.16
CA GLY A 204 -20.43 16.90 -10.01
C GLY A 204 -19.85 15.48 -9.96
N HIS A 205 -18.53 15.30 -10.13
CA HIS A 205 -17.88 13.99 -10.06
C HIS A 205 -17.10 13.83 -8.75
N TYR A 206 -17.30 12.70 -8.08
CA TYR A 206 -16.76 12.47 -6.73
C TYR A 206 -16.09 11.10 -6.59
N SER A 207 -15.05 11.07 -5.75
CA SER A 207 -14.48 9.85 -5.19
C SER A 207 -14.79 9.75 -3.70
N TYR A 208 -14.86 8.51 -3.22
CA TYR A 208 -15.28 8.18 -1.87
C TYR A 208 -14.23 7.30 -1.21
N ILE A 209 -13.83 7.65 0.01
CA ILE A 209 -12.85 6.89 0.79
C ILE A 209 -13.42 6.62 2.17
N HIS A 210 -13.39 5.36 2.57
CA HIS A 210 -13.60 4.90 3.93
C HIS A 210 -12.24 4.82 4.63
N THR A 211 -12.07 5.52 5.75
CA THR A 211 -10.87 5.43 6.57
C THR A 211 -11.21 4.84 7.92
N VAL A 212 -10.50 3.80 8.31
CA VAL A 212 -10.56 3.20 9.65
C VAL A 212 -9.21 3.42 10.32
N ARG A 213 -9.23 4.10 11.47
CA ARG A 213 -8.08 4.23 12.35
C ARG A 213 -8.30 3.32 13.55
N ARG A 214 -7.38 2.39 13.76
CA ARG A 214 -7.37 1.49 14.91
C ARG A 214 -6.16 1.76 15.78
N GLN A 215 -6.35 1.62 17.07
CA GLN A 215 -5.27 1.69 18.06
C GLN A 215 -5.45 0.54 19.04
N ASN A 216 -4.52 -0.41 19.02
CA ASN A 216 -4.62 -1.66 19.79
C ASN A 216 -4.43 -1.42 21.30
N GLN A 217 -3.65 -0.40 21.67
CA GLN A 217 -3.41 0.00 23.07
C GLN A 217 -3.38 1.54 23.20
N PRO A 218 -3.92 2.14 24.27
CA PRO A 218 -3.85 3.58 24.49
C PRO A 218 -2.40 4.09 24.45
N GLY A 219 -2.11 5.05 23.56
CA GLY A 219 -0.75 5.58 23.34
C GLY A 219 0.13 4.76 22.40
N GLY A 220 -0.33 3.59 21.94
CA GLY A 220 0.35 2.76 20.95
C GLY A 220 0.23 3.28 19.52
N GLN A 221 0.85 2.58 18.56
CA GLN A 221 0.83 2.95 17.15
C GLN A 221 -0.61 2.98 16.60
N VAL A 222 -0.93 4.03 15.84
CA VAL A 222 -2.22 4.17 15.16
C VAL A 222 -2.11 3.58 13.75
N ILE A 223 -2.92 2.56 13.48
CA ILE A 223 -3.02 1.92 12.16
C ILE A 223 -4.15 2.62 11.38
N GLU A 224 -3.84 3.20 10.22
CA GLU A 224 -4.81 3.87 9.35
C GLU A 224 -5.00 3.10 8.04
N VAL A 225 -6.16 2.49 7.86
CA VAL A 225 -6.54 1.81 6.61
C VAL A 225 -7.44 2.74 5.79
N LYS A 226 -7.14 2.89 4.49
CA LYS A 226 -7.94 3.66 3.54
C LYS A 226 -8.43 2.76 2.43
N THR A 227 -9.74 2.70 2.25
CA THR A 227 -10.38 1.92 1.20
C THR A 227 -11.15 2.85 0.29
N GLN A 228 -10.91 2.76 -1.02
CA GLN A 228 -11.75 3.42 -2.02
C GLN A 228 -13.07 2.64 -2.11
N ILE A 229 -14.19 3.36 -2.05
CA ILE A 229 -15.53 2.76 -2.05
C ILE A 229 -16.40 3.35 -3.16
N THR A 230 -17.48 2.64 -3.50
CA THR A 230 -18.45 3.14 -4.48
C THR A 230 -19.36 4.21 -3.88
N HIS A 231 -20.09 4.93 -4.73
CA HIS A 231 -21.13 5.85 -4.26
C HIS A 231 -22.21 5.13 -3.44
N ARG A 232 -22.61 3.92 -3.86
CA ARG A 232 -23.61 3.11 -3.16
C ARG A 232 -23.15 2.76 -1.75
N ASP A 233 -21.91 2.27 -1.62
CA ASP A 233 -21.33 1.92 -0.31
C ASP A 233 -21.19 3.15 0.58
N TYR A 234 -20.82 4.29 0.01
CA TYR A 234 -20.75 5.56 0.74
C TYR A 234 -22.11 5.94 1.34
N ILE A 235 -23.19 5.87 0.56
CA ILE A 235 -24.54 6.19 1.05
C ILE A 235 -24.97 5.19 2.13
N ASN A 236 -24.69 3.90 1.93
CA ASN A 236 -25.02 2.87 2.92
C ASN A 236 -24.28 3.10 4.25
N LEU A 237 -22.97 3.34 4.20
CA LEU A 237 -22.16 3.58 5.40
C LEU A 237 -22.50 4.91 6.08
N LEU A 238 -22.97 5.91 5.32
CA LEU A 238 -23.39 7.20 5.87
C LEU A 238 -24.58 7.07 6.83
N THR A 239 -25.36 5.99 6.76
CA THR A 239 -26.44 5.70 7.73
C THR A 239 -25.92 5.49 9.15
N GLN A 240 -24.64 5.12 9.31
CA GLN A 240 -23.97 4.93 10.59
C GLN A 240 -23.24 6.21 11.06
N LYS A 241 -23.58 7.37 10.49
CA LYS A 241 -22.98 8.64 10.87
C LYS A 241 -23.16 8.88 12.37
N ASP A 242 -22.07 9.27 13.01
CA ASP A 242 -22.10 9.67 14.41
C ASP A 242 -22.66 11.10 14.53
N ASN A 243 -23.80 11.22 15.21
CA ASN A 243 -24.49 12.50 15.42
C ASN A 243 -23.80 13.39 16.46
N SER A 244 -22.85 12.86 17.24
CA SER A 244 -22.03 13.66 18.16
C SER A 244 -20.93 14.45 17.43
N HIS A 245 -20.68 14.14 16.15
CA HIS A 245 -19.68 14.80 15.32
C HIS A 245 -20.32 15.58 14.17
N PHE A 246 -19.85 16.81 13.96
CA PHE A 246 -20.30 17.61 12.81
C PHE A 246 -19.76 17.06 11.50
N THR A 247 -20.56 17.16 10.45
CA THR A 247 -20.08 16.99 9.08
C THR A 247 -19.14 18.14 8.75
N ILE A 248 -17.93 17.84 8.31
CA ILE A 248 -16.94 18.86 7.94
C ILE A 248 -17.06 19.13 6.45
N PHE A 249 -17.37 20.38 6.11
CA PHE A 249 -17.34 20.89 4.75
C PHE A 249 -16.08 21.72 4.54
N LYS A 250 -15.36 21.48 3.46
CA LYS A 250 -14.21 22.31 3.09
C LYS A 250 -14.00 22.35 1.60
N LYS A 251 -13.48 23.48 1.14
CA LYS A 251 -12.90 23.64 -0.19
C LYS A 251 -11.40 23.37 -0.08
N ARG A 252 -10.89 22.40 -0.83
CA ARG A 252 -9.47 22.07 -0.88
C ARG A 252 -8.86 22.62 -2.15
N ARG A 253 -7.98 23.62 -2.02
CA ARG A 253 -7.17 24.16 -3.10
C ARG A 253 -5.84 23.44 -3.17
N CYS A 254 -5.53 22.86 -4.31
CA CYS A 254 -4.28 22.16 -4.58
C CYS A 254 -3.46 22.93 -5.60
N PHE A 255 -2.18 23.16 -5.32
CA PHE A 255 -1.28 23.89 -6.20
C PHE A 255 0.18 23.45 -5.97
N ILE A 256 1.06 23.79 -6.92
CA ILE A 256 2.50 23.58 -6.80
C ILE A 256 3.15 24.94 -6.64
N ASP A 257 4.00 25.08 -5.62
CA ASP A 257 4.86 26.24 -5.44
C ASP A 257 6.27 25.74 -5.07
N ASN A 258 7.32 26.33 -5.65
CA ASN A 258 8.71 25.94 -5.41
C ASN A 258 8.97 24.42 -5.49
N ASN A 259 8.41 23.75 -6.51
CA ASN A 259 8.45 22.29 -6.71
C ASN A 259 7.85 21.44 -5.57
N GLN A 260 7.06 22.05 -4.69
CA GLN A 260 6.34 21.39 -3.61
C GLN A 260 4.84 21.45 -3.84
N TYR A 261 4.16 20.32 -3.61
CA TYR A 261 2.71 20.22 -3.76
C TYR A 261 1.99 20.56 -2.46
N PHE A 262 1.17 21.60 -2.49
CA PHE A 262 0.41 22.10 -1.35
C PHE A 262 -1.07 21.71 -1.43
N GLN A 263 -1.68 21.53 -0.25
CA GLN A 263 -3.11 21.35 -0.08
C GLN A 263 -3.61 22.34 0.97
N LEU A 264 -4.25 23.41 0.51
CA LEU A 264 -4.89 24.41 1.35
C LEU A 264 -6.34 24.01 1.61
N ASP A 265 -6.68 23.77 2.87
CA ASP A 265 -8.04 23.45 3.31
C ASP A 265 -8.75 24.71 3.82
N ILE A 266 -9.79 25.14 3.12
CA ILE A 266 -10.63 26.28 3.48
C ILE A 266 -11.93 25.70 4.07
N TYR A 267 -12.03 25.73 5.39
CA TYR A 267 -13.17 25.18 6.11
C TYR A 267 -14.41 26.06 5.93
N GLN A 268 -15.55 25.43 5.71
CA GLN A 268 -16.84 26.09 5.53
C GLN A 268 -17.74 25.79 6.73
N GLN A 269 -18.65 26.71 7.05
CA GLN A 269 -19.66 26.46 8.08
C GLN A 269 -20.69 25.42 7.58
N PRO A 270 -21.23 24.58 8.46
CA PRO A 270 -20.97 24.51 9.90
C PRO A 270 -19.60 23.88 10.22
N SER A 271 -18.83 24.51 11.11
CA SER A 271 -17.57 24.00 11.66
C SER A 271 -17.68 23.85 13.17
N HIS A 272 -16.78 23.10 13.80
CA HIS A 272 -16.66 23.14 15.27
C HIS A 272 -16.52 24.59 15.74
N PRO A 273 -17.18 24.99 16.84
CA PRO A 273 -16.97 26.31 17.42
C PRO A 273 -15.47 26.47 17.73
N SER A 274 -14.87 27.51 17.17
CA SER A 274 -13.55 27.95 17.55
C SER A 274 -13.63 28.49 18.98
N ASN A 275 -13.05 27.76 19.93
CA ASN A 275 -12.71 28.30 21.24
C ASN A 275 -11.61 29.35 21.09
#